data_AF-A0A2S8XZQ4-F1
#
_entry.id   AF-A0A2S8XZQ4-F1
#
_cell.length_a   1.000
_cell.length_b   1.000
_cell.length_c   1.000
_cell.angle_alpha   90.00
_cell.angle_beta   90.00
_cell.angle_gamma   90.00
#
_symmetry.space_group_name_H-M   'P 1'
#
loop_
_entity.id
_entity.type
_entity.pdbx_description
1 polymer ?
#
loop_
_entity_poly.entity_id
_entity_poly.type
_entity_poly.pdbx_seq_one_letter_code
_entity_poly.pdbx_strand_id
1 'polypeptide(L)' 'MKTDTCDCRDCNCKLGEHPVVRHGKHYCCEGCAKHHEHGEACTTAGCKCAKGAHA' A
#
# COMPACT_ATOMS: atom_id res chain seq x y z
N MET A 1 -0.39 17.41 -9.23
CA MET A 1 -1.08 16.14 -9.51
C MET A 1 -0.12 15.02 -9.16
N LYS A 2 -0.32 14.38 -8.00
CA LYS A 2 0.40 13.19 -7.55
C LYS A 2 -0.67 12.27 -6.92
N THR A 3 -1.65 11.89 -7.73
CA THR A 3 -2.88 11.20 -7.29
C THR A 3 -2.75 9.69 -7.39
N ASP A 4 -1.59 9.19 -7.81
CA ASP A 4 -1.40 7.84 -8.31
C ASP A 4 -0.36 7.07 -7.48
N THR A 5 -0.18 7.42 -6.21
CA THR A 5 0.75 6.74 -5.29
C THR A 5 0.05 6.24 -4.05
N CYS A 6 0.46 5.07 -3.56
CA CYS A 6 -0.11 4.43 -2.40
C CYS A 6 -0.02 5.31 -1.14
N ASP A 7 -1.10 5.36 -0.36
CA ASP A 7 -1.18 6.05 0.94
C ASP A 7 -0.43 5.34 2.08
N CYS A 8 0.21 4.20 1.81
CA CYS A 8 0.97 3.49 2.83
C CYS A 8 2.31 4.20 3.04
N ARG A 9 2.63 4.54 4.31
CA ARG A 9 3.77 5.41 4.68
C ARG A 9 5.11 4.94 4.11
N ASP A 10 5.35 3.63 4.14
CA ASP A 10 6.60 3.01 3.69
C ASP A 10 6.50 2.45 2.26
N CYS A 11 5.46 2.83 1.52
CA CYS A 11 5.17 2.36 0.17
C CYS A 11 5.28 3.48 -0.85
N ASN A 12 6.07 3.27 -1.90
CA ASN A 12 6.18 4.20 -3.04
C ASN A 12 5.55 3.61 -4.31
N CYS A 13 4.70 2.59 -4.17
CA CYS A 13 4.05 1.96 -5.31
C CYS A 13 3.08 2.92 -5.97
N LYS A 14 3.05 2.89 -7.31
CA LYS A 14 1.99 3.57 -8.05
C LYS A 14 0.68 2.83 -7.88
N LEU A 15 -0.42 3.58 -7.81
CA LEU A 15 -1.77 3.07 -7.90
C LEU A 15 -2.01 2.60 -9.34
N GLY A 16 -2.48 1.36 -9.50
CA GLY A 16 -2.87 0.82 -10.81
C GLY A 16 -4.26 1.29 -11.23
N GLU A 17 -4.83 0.66 -12.25
CA GLU A 17 -6.18 0.96 -12.76
C GLU A 17 -7.29 0.75 -11.72
N HIS A 18 -7.05 -0.15 -10.75
CA HIS A 18 -8.00 -0.45 -9.68
C HIS A 18 -7.31 -0.34 -8.30
N PRO A 19 -7.12 0.89 -7.78
CA PRO A 19 -6.61 1.07 -6.44
C PRO A 19 -7.64 0.62 -5.41
N VAL A 20 -7.16 0.08 -4.30
CA VAL A 20 -8.02 -0.26 -3.16
C VAL A 20 -8.31 1.02 -2.38
N VAL A 21 -9.58 1.37 -2.21
CA VAL A 21 -9.99 2.57 -1.45
C VAL A 21 -10.51 2.15 -0.08
N ARG A 22 -9.90 2.69 0.98
CA ARG A 22 -10.31 2.42 2.36
C ARG A 22 -10.20 3.69 3.20
N HIS A 23 -11.25 4.04 3.93
CA HIS A 23 -11.31 5.28 4.74
C HIS A 23 -10.94 6.55 3.96
N GLY A 24 -11.27 6.61 2.66
CA GLY A 24 -10.94 7.75 1.79
C GLY A 24 -9.48 7.81 1.31
N LYS A 25 -8.65 6.82 1.64
CA LYS A 25 -7.26 6.67 1.19
C LYS A 25 -7.13 5.63 0.09
N HIS A 26 -6.16 5.80 -0.80
CA HIS A 26 -5.96 4.92 -1.95
C HIS A 26 -4.69 4.08 -1.80
N TYR A 27 -4.82 2.77 -2.01
CA TYR A 27 -3.75 1.81 -1.79
C TYR A 27 -3.49 0.97 -3.04
N CYS A 28 -2.23 0.59 -3.25
CA CYS A 28 -1.84 -0.21 -4.42
C CYS A 28 -2.27 -1.69 -4.31
N CYS A 29 -2.59 -2.17 -3.10
CA CYS A 29 -3.05 -3.54 -2.84
C CYS A 29 -3.79 -3.62 -1.49
N GLU A 30 -4.47 -4.75 -1.24
CA GLU A 30 -5.21 -4.96 0.01
C GLU A 30 -4.31 -4.96 1.24
N GLY A 31 -3.10 -5.54 1.17
CA GLY A 31 -2.16 -5.55 2.29
C GLY A 31 -1.83 -4.14 2.77
N CYS A 32 -1.60 -3.20 1.86
CA CYS A 32 -1.39 -1.80 2.22
C CYS A 32 -2.64 -1.17 2.86
N ALA A 33 -3.85 -1.48 2.36
CA ALA A 33 -5.11 -0.96 2.91
C ALA A 33 -5.43 -1.51 4.32
N LYS A 34 -4.99 -2.75 4.57
CA LYS A 34 -5.07 -3.44 5.87
C LYS A 34 -3.87 -3.18 6.78
N HIS A 35 -2.96 -2.29 6.38
CA HIS A 35 -1.76 -1.95 7.15
C HIS A 35 -0.85 -3.14 7.44
N HIS A 36 -0.85 -4.14 6.54
CA HIS A 36 -0.11 -5.37 6.69
C HIS A 36 -0.43 -6.07 8.02
N GLU A 37 -1.69 -6.08 8.46
CA GLU A 37 -2.14 -6.58 9.77
C GLU A 37 -1.62 -7.98 10.11
N HIS A 38 -1.42 -8.85 9.12
CA HIS A 38 -0.91 -10.20 9.28
C HIS A 38 0.54 -10.37 8.82
N GLY A 39 1.22 -9.26 8.51
CA GLY A 39 2.56 -9.26 7.94
C GLY A 39 2.60 -9.62 6.46
N GLU A 40 1.48 -9.48 5.74
CA GLU A 40 1.44 -9.78 4.31
C GLU A 40 2.40 -8.87 3.53
N ALA A 41 3.11 -9.43 2.55
CA ALA A 41 3.93 -8.61 1.65
C ALA A 41 3.04 -7.74 0.75
N CYS A 42 3.59 -6.62 0.30
CA CYS A 42 2.96 -5.86 -0.79
C CYS A 42 2.95 -6.70 -2.07
N THR A 43 1.88 -6.61 -2.86
CA THR A 43 1.77 -7.28 -4.16
C THR A 43 2.86 -6.84 -5.14
N THR A 44 3.38 -5.62 -4.98
CA THR A 44 4.49 -5.13 -5.81
C THR A 44 5.79 -5.79 -5.39
N ALA A 45 6.39 -6.54 -6.32
CA ALA A 45 7.67 -7.18 -6.12
C ALA A 45 8.75 -6.18 -5.68
N GLY A 46 9.48 -6.53 -4.61
CA GLY A 46 10.55 -5.70 -4.06
C GLY A 46 10.09 -4.56 -3.14
N CYS A 47 8.79 -4.28 -3.05
CA CYS A 47 8.28 -3.33 -2.08
C CYS A 47 8.35 -3.90 -0.66
N LYS A 48 8.98 -3.16 0.26
CA LYS A 48 9.23 -3.57 1.64
C LYS A 48 8.36 -2.83 2.66
N CYS A 49 7.25 -2.21 2.24
CA CYS A 49 6.39 -1.43 3.12
C CYS A 49 5.81 -2.24 4.29
N ALA A 50 5.62 -3.55 4.12
CA ALA A 50 5.23 -4.47 5.19
C ALA A 50 6.23 -4.52 6.35
N LYS A 51 7.53 -4.29 6.08
CA LYS A 51 8.58 -4.27 7.13
C LYS A 51 8.53 -3.01 7.99
N GLY A 52 8.04 -1.89 7.46
CA GLY A 52 7.91 -0.62 8.19
C GLY A 52 6.57 -0.46 8.91
N ALA A 53 5.59 -1.34 8.65
CA ALA A 53 4.24 -1.24 9.21
C ALA A 53 4.15 -1.64 10.70
N HIS A 54 5.04 -2.53 11.16
CA HIS A 54 5.10 -3.02 12.56
C HIS A 54 6.33 -2.51 13.31
N ALA A 55 6.99 -1.46 12.82
CA ALA A 55 8.16 -0.87 13.44
C ALA A 55 7.78 0.14 14.54
#